data_AF-R9AIV9-F1
#
_entry.id   AF-R9AIV9-F1
#
_cell.length_a   1.000
_cell.length_b   1.000
_cell.length_c   1.000
_cell.angle_alpha   90.00
_cell.angle_beta   90.00
_cell.angle_gamma   90.00
#
_symmetry.space_group_name_H-M   'P 1'
#
loop_
_entity.id
_entity.type
_entity.pdbx_description
1 polymer ?
#
loop_
_entity_poly.entity_id
_entity_poly.type
_entity_poly.pdbx_seq_one_letter_code
_entity_poly.pdbx_strand_id
1 'polypeptide(L)'
;MFATRLNLIKNTPKILVDASKSLPEAPAQRLKASTRITGLAVHPDPLSALAETYSSTLSFLQQFPSSSVYKNSVEALTKQRLSRVVSANDKGVSPEDVEANSNSEYSDLLGTPPVQLEEVLVEAENELGLAAKMFEWKAWEPLQVQPPKDQWKNPFSVDTSKSLNE
;
A
#
# COMPACT_ATOMS: atom_id res chain seq x y z
N MET A 1 50.63 39.32 59.14
CA MET A 1 49.17 39.44 58.92
C MET A 1 48.87 38.92 57.52
N PHE A 2 48.32 37.70 57.42
CA PHE A 2 48.12 37.00 56.16
C PHE A 2 46.94 37.60 55.38
N ALA A 3 47.17 37.93 54.11
CA ALA A 3 46.16 38.47 53.20
C ALA A 3 45.43 37.33 52.48
N THR A 4 44.20 37.07 52.87
CA THR A 4 43.29 36.11 52.24
C THR A 4 42.55 36.80 51.10
N ARG A 5 42.86 36.48 49.84
CA ARG A 5 41.99 36.79 48.70
C ARG A 5 41.23 35.52 48.29
N LEU A 6 39.95 35.45 48.65
CA LEU A 6 39.01 34.44 48.16
C LEU A 6 38.67 34.73 46.69
N ASN A 7 38.70 33.66 45.88
CA ASN A 7 38.38 33.67 44.47
C ASN A 7 36.90 33.99 44.21
N LEU A 8 36.67 34.87 43.25
CA LEU A 8 35.37 35.32 42.76
C LEU A 8 34.83 34.30 41.74
N ILE A 9 33.96 33.39 42.17
CA ILE A 9 33.21 32.50 41.27
C ILE A 9 32.06 33.33 40.67
N LYS A 10 32.25 33.82 39.45
CA LYS A 10 31.16 34.42 38.66
C LYS A 10 30.35 33.31 38.00
N ASN A 11 29.23 33.02 38.64
CA ASN A 11 27.96 32.51 38.13
C ASN A 11 27.92 32.14 36.62
N THR A 12 27.90 30.84 36.33
CA THR A 12 27.50 30.29 35.02
C THR A 12 25.98 30.41 34.85
N PRO A 13 25.46 31.01 33.76
CA PRO A 13 24.04 30.93 33.48
C PRO A 13 23.69 29.49 33.06
N LYS A 14 22.70 28.91 33.75
CA LYS A 14 22.05 27.67 33.31
C LYS A 14 21.46 27.94 31.93
N ILE A 15 21.99 27.28 30.90
CA ILE A 15 21.34 27.19 29.60
C ILE A 15 20.09 26.35 29.83
N LEU A 16 18.95 27.04 29.97
CA LEU A 16 17.64 26.42 29.91
C LEU A 16 17.41 26.13 28.43
N VAL A 17 17.79 24.92 28.02
CA VAL A 17 17.53 24.44 26.66
C VAL A 17 16.01 24.38 26.52
N ASP A 18 15.45 25.22 25.65
CA ASP A 18 14.04 25.18 25.29
C ASP A 18 13.71 23.77 24.77
N ALA A 19 13.05 22.97 25.61
CA ALA A 19 12.57 21.64 25.28
C ALA A 19 11.35 21.65 24.33
N SER A 20 11.09 22.78 23.66
CA SER A 20 10.07 22.92 22.62
C SER A 20 10.59 22.59 21.22
N LYS A 21 11.88 22.23 21.08
CA LYS A 21 12.44 21.80 19.80
C LYS A 21 12.13 20.32 19.55
N SER A 22 11.07 20.13 18.76
CA SER A 22 10.66 18.91 18.05
C SER A 22 10.42 17.67 18.90
N LEU A 23 9.23 17.60 19.51
CA LEU A 23 8.53 16.31 19.59
C LEU A 23 8.19 15.92 18.15
N PRO A 24 8.39 14.66 17.70
CA PRO A 24 7.92 14.24 16.38
C PRO A 24 6.46 14.64 16.26
N GLU A 25 6.15 15.39 15.22
CA GLU A 25 4.80 15.83 14.90
C GLU A 25 3.95 14.56 14.84
N ALA A 26 3.14 14.34 15.88
CA ALA A 26 2.30 13.16 15.93
C ALA A 26 1.42 13.19 14.68
N PRO A 27 1.32 12.08 13.93
CA PRO A 27 0.48 12.05 12.73
C PRO A 27 -0.91 12.57 13.11
N ALA A 28 -1.49 13.40 12.24
CA ALA A 28 -2.81 13.98 12.45
C ALA A 28 -3.77 12.89 12.95
N GLN A 29 -4.30 13.07 14.17
CA GLN A 29 -5.07 12.01 14.81
C GLN A 29 -6.38 11.80 14.05
N ARG A 30 -6.51 10.63 13.44
CA ARG A 30 -7.69 10.15 12.73
C ARG A 30 -8.94 10.28 13.60
N LEU A 31 -9.99 10.90 13.08
CA LEU A 31 -11.25 11.16 13.81
C LEU A 31 -12.18 9.94 13.81
N LYS A 32 -11.92 8.97 12.95
CA LYS A 32 -12.73 7.75 12.79
C LYS A 32 -12.57 6.82 14.00
N ALA A 33 -13.67 6.60 14.72
CA ALA A 33 -13.70 5.75 15.91
C ALA A 33 -13.61 4.25 15.61
N SER A 34 -14.19 3.79 14.49
CA SER A 34 -14.11 2.38 14.09
C SER A 34 -14.27 2.22 12.59
N THR A 35 -13.80 1.08 12.10
CA THR A 35 -13.90 0.64 10.71
C THR A 35 -15.25 0.02 10.38
N ARG A 36 -16.08 -0.33 11.37
CA ARG A 36 -17.30 -1.14 11.22
C ARG A 36 -17.08 -2.53 10.58
N ILE A 37 -15.83 -2.97 10.46
CA ILE A 37 -15.44 -4.31 10.00
C ILE A 37 -14.76 -5.01 11.17
N THR A 38 -15.22 -6.22 11.49
CA THR A 38 -14.68 -6.98 12.62
C THR A 38 -13.25 -7.41 12.32
N GLY A 39 -12.33 -7.18 13.28
CA GLY A 39 -10.92 -7.56 13.13
C GLY A 39 -10.06 -6.56 12.34
N LEU A 40 -10.65 -5.49 11.79
CA LEU A 40 -9.91 -4.44 11.08
C LEU A 40 -9.76 -3.21 11.97
N ALA A 41 -8.54 -2.95 12.46
CA ALA A 41 -8.26 -1.79 13.29
C ALA A 41 -8.16 -0.50 12.45
N VAL A 42 -8.49 0.64 13.06
CA VAL A 42 -8.30 1.96 12.45
C VAL A 42 -6.80 2.27 12.36
N HIS A 43 -6.31 2.54 11.16
CA HIS A 43 -4.94 2.98 10.95
C HIS A 43 -4.84 4.52 11.17
N PRO A 44 -3.80 5.02 11.87
CA PRO A 44 -3.65 6.46 12.15
C PRO A 44 -3.37 7.29 10.90
N ASP A 45 -2.51 6.79 9.99
CA ASP A 45 -2.14 7.46 8.74
C ASP A 45 -2.10 6.45 7.56
N PRO A 46 -3.26 6.09 6.99
CA PRO A 46 -3.33 5.05 5.96
C PRO A 46 -2.73 5.50 4.61
N LEU A 47 -2.73 6.79 4.29
CA LEU A 47 -2.28 7.28 2.99
C LEU A 47 -0.75 7.19 2.85
N SER A 48 -0.02 7.54 3.90
CA SER A 48 1.44 7.35 3.94
C SER A 48 1.81 5.86 3.84
N ALA A 49 1.15 5.01 4.66
CA ALA A 49 1.38 3.57 4.64
C ALA A 49 1.09 2.93 3.26
N LEU A 50 0.04 3.38 2.57
CA LEU A 50 -0.26 2.95 1.20
C LEU A 50 0.83 3.34 0.21
N ALA A 51 1.34 4.57 0.28
CA ALA A 51 2.42 5.04 -0.59
C ALA A 51 3.71 4.22 -0.41
N GLU A 52 4.07 3.92 0.84
CA GLU A 52 5.22 3.08 1.18
C GLU A 52 5.03 1.64 0.68
N THR A 53 3.85 1.05 0.89
CA THR A 53 3.54 -0.32 0.48
C THR A 53 3.58 -0.46 -1.05
N TYR A 54 2.96 0.47 -1.79
CA TYR A 54 3.00 0.44 -3.25
C TYR A 54 4.40 0.65 -3.81
N SER A 55 5.20 1.53 -3.20
CA SER A 55 6.61 1.73 -3.59
C SER A 55 7.43 0.46 -3.36
N SER A 56 7.18 -0.24 -2.25
CA SER A 56 7.80 -1.52 -1.93
C SER A 56 7.41 -2.60 -2.94
N THR A 57 6.14 -2.69 -3.32
CA THR A 57 5.66 -3.61 -4.36
C THR A 57 6.31 -3.32 -5.70
N LEU A 58 6.37 -2.06 -6.13
CA LEU A 58 7.04 -1.68 -7.38
C LEU A 58 8.53 -2.01 -7.38
N SER A 59 9.23 -1.79 -6.27
CA SER A 59 10.64 -2.18 -6.12
C SER A 59 10.80 -3.70 -6.22
N PHE A 60 9.92 -4.47 -5.58
CA PHE A 60 9.97 -5.92 -5.62
C PHE A 60 9.73 -6.47 -7.04
N LEU A 61 8.76 -5.91 -7.77
CA LEU A 61 8.44 -6.29 -9.15
C LEU A 61 9.58 -6.08 -10.15
N GLN A 62 10.58 -5.25 -9.83
CA GLN A 62 11.76 -5.09 -10.69
C GLN A 62 12.53 -6.40 -10.88
N GLN A 63 12.45 -7.33 -9.94
CA GLN A 63 13.09 -8.64 -10.01
C GLN A 63 12.43 -9.60 -11.01
N PHE A 64 11.21 -9.31 -11.45
CA PHE A 64 10.47 -10.15 -12.39
C PHE A 64 10.92 -9.89 -13.84
N PRO A 65 10.84 -10.90 -14.72
CA PRO A 65 11.07 -10.69 -16.15
C PRO A 65 9.99 -9.80 -16.77
N SER A 66 10.37 -8.96 -17.75
CA SER A 66 9.43 -8.07 -18.47
C SER A 66 8.40 -8.81 -19.32
N SER A 67 8.65 -10.08 -19.66
CA SER A 67 7.69 -10.95 -20.35
C SER A 67 6.55 -11.43 -19.45
N SER A 68 6.66 -11.29 -18.13
CA SER A 68 5.63 -11.72 -17.20
C SER A 68 4.38 -10.84 -17.32
N VAL A 69 3.25 -11.44 -17.69
CA VAL A 69 1.96 -10.76 -17.75
C VAL A 69 1.57 -10.22 -16.38
N TYR A 70 1.79 -11.01 -15.33
CA TYR A 70 1.52 -10.64 -13.94
C TYR A 70 2.29 -9.37 -13.54
N LYS A 71 3.59 -9.29 -13.86
CA LYS A 71 4.40 -8.08 -13.59
C LYS A 71 3.77 -6.86 -14.24
N ASN A 72 3.48 -6.96 -15.54
CA ASN A 72 2.98 -5.83 -16.33
C ASN A 72 1.61 -5.35 -15.83
N SER A 73 0.72 -6.27 -15.45
CA SER A 73 -0.61 -5.92 -14.92
C SER A 73 -0.52 -5.26 -13.55
N VAL A 74 0.27 -5.82 -12.64
CA VAL A 74 0.41 -5.27 -11.28
C VAL A 74 1.12 -3.93 -11.32
N GLU A 75 2.20 -3.79 -12.09
CA GLU A 75 2.89 -2.50 -12.24
C GLU A 75 1.96 -1.39 -12.73
N ALA A 76 1.14 -1.65 -13.74
CA ALA A 76 0.20 -0.65 -14.28
C ALA A 76 -0.81 -0.21 -13.21
N LEU A 77 -1.40 -1.18 -12.51
CA LEU A 77 -2.39 -0.94 -11.46
C LEU A 77 -1.77 -0.21 -10.26
N THR A 78 -0.61 -0.67 -9.76
CA THR A 78 0.08 -0.06 -8.63
C THR A 78 0.55 1.36 -8.96
N LYS A 79 1.07 1.62 -10.16
CA LYS A 79 1.44 2.98 -10.60
C LYS A 79 0.23 3.92 -10.65
N GLN A 80 -0.89 3.44 -11.18
CA GLN A 80 -2.14 4.19 -11.20
C GLN A 80 -2.58 4.56 -9.77
N ARG A 81 -2.62 3.58 -8.85
CA ARG A 81 -3.04 3.80 -7.47
C ARG A 81 -2.08 4.72 -6.71
N LEU A 82 -0.77 4.50 -6.85
CA LEU A 82 0.26 5.33 -6.23
C LEU A 82 0.16 6.79 -6.67
N SER A 83 0.01 7.06 -7.97
CA SER A 83 -0.14 8.42 -8.51
C SER A 83 -1.29 9.19 -7.83
N ARG A 84 -2.41 8.50 -7.59
CA ARG A 84 -3.56 9.12 -6.95
C ARG A 84 -3.38 9.28 -5.43
N VAL A 85 -2.72 8.35 -4.75
CA VAL A 85 -2.37 8.49 -3.32
C VAL A 85 -1.42 9.69 -3.12
N VAL A 86 -0.40 9.82 -3.97
CA VAL A 86 0.51 10.98 -3.97
C VAL A 86 -0.27 12.27 -4.22
N SER A 87 -1.18 12.27 -5.20
CA SER A 87 -2.02 13.44 -5.49
C SER A 87 -2.92 13.84 -4.32
N ALA A 88 -3.42 12.88 -3.53
CA ALA A 88 -4.21 13.14 -2.34
C ALA A 88 -3.35 13.73 -1.20
N ASN A 89 -2.14 13.19 -1.00
CA ASN A 89 -1.18 13.71 -0.03
C ASN A 89 -0.71 15.13 -0.37
N ASP A 90 -0.38 15.41 -1.64
CA ASP A 90 0.07 16.73 -2.10
C ASP A 90 -1.01 17.80 -1.93
N LYS A 91 -2.28 17.42 -2.11
CA LYS A 91 -3.45 18.29 -1.88
C LYS A 91 -3.80 18.44 -0.39
N GLY A 92 -3.10 17.73 0.52
CA GLY A 92 -3.33 17.77 1.96
C GLY A 92 -4.72 17.27 2.38
N VAL A 93 -5.29 16.34 1.61
CA VAL A 93 -6.64 15.82 1.83
C VAL A 93 -6.64 14.90 3.05
N SER A 94 -7.59 15.08 3.98
CA SER A 94 -7.72 14.20 5.13
C SER A 94 -8.15 12.80 4.69
N PRO A 95 -7.67 11.71 5.32
CA PRO A 95 -8.14 10.35 5.03
C PRO A 95 -9.66 10.20 5.09
N GLU A 96 -10.33 10.93 5.98
CA GLU A 96 -11.78 10.97 6.11
C GLU A 96 -12.47 11.59 4.88
N ASP A 97 -11.87 12.60 4.26
CA ASP A 97 -12.42 13.23 3.06
C ASP A 97 -12.30 12.30 1.84
N VAL A 98 -11.24 11.48 1.82
CA VAL A 98 -11.07 10.41 0.81
C VAL A 98 -12.16 9.34 0.96
N GLU A 99 -12.51 8.97 2.20
CA GLU A 99 -13.56 7.97 2.49
C GLU A 99 -14.99 8.51 2.34
N ALA A 100 -15.24 9.77 2.74
CA ALA A 100 -16.56 10.42 2.74
C ALA A 100 -17.05 10.84 1.34
N ASN A 101 -16.28 10.50 0.31
CA ASN A 101 -16.22 11.16 -0.96
C ASN A 101 -17.55 11.61 -1.61
N SER A 102 -17.79 12.92 -1.61
CA SER A 102 -18.86 13.60 -2.35
C SER A 102 -18.42 14.16 -3.72
N ASN A 103 -17.11 14.12 -4.07
CA ASN A 103 -16.56 14.60 -5.34
C ASN A 103 -15.80 13.49 -6.08
N SER A 104 -16.34 13.05 -7.22
CA SER A 104 -15.99 11.83 -7.97
C SER A 104 -14.50 11.53 -8.26
N GLU A 105 -13.59 12.50 -8.17
CA GLU A 105 -12.17 12.38 -8.56
C GLU A 105 -11.40 11.29 -7.78
N TYR A 106 -11.73 11.10 -6.49
CA TYR A 106 -11.09 10.07 -5.66
C TYR A 106 -11.92 8.78 -5.51
N SER A 107 -13.19 8.78 -5.93
CA SER A 107 -14.07 7.60 -5.83
C SER A 107 -13.59 6.53 -6.81
N ASP A 108 -13.08 7.02 -7.94
CA ASP A 108 -12.48 6.21 -8.97
C ASP A 108 -11.13 5.61 -8.53
N LEU A 109 -10.54 6.01 -7.38
CA LEU A 109 -9.23 5.55 -6.87
C LEU A 109 -9.08 4.04 -6.99
N LEU A 110 -10.16 3.32 -6.70
CA LEU A 110 -10.18 1.87 -6.47
C LEU A 110 -11.32 1.14 -7.19
N GLY A 111 -12.03 1.83 -8.09
CA GLY A 111 -12.95 1.21 -9.04
C GLY A 111 -14.43 1.15 -8.64
N THR A 112 -14.83 1.34 -7.37
CA THR A 112 -16.25 1.54 -6.98
C THR A 112 -16.38 2.13 -5.56
N PRO A 113 -17.21 3.16 -5.29
CA PRO A 113 -17.40 3.69 -3.94
C PRO A 113 -18.37 2.87 -3.07
N PRO A 114 -18.29 2.94 -1.72
CA PRO A 114 -17.22 3.53 -0.89
C PRO A 114 -16.19 2.47 -0.44
N VAL A 115 -14.91 2.70 -0.75
CA VAL A 115 -13.81 1.82 -0.30
C VAL A 115 -13.18 2.41 0.95
N GLN A 116 -13.05 1.57 1.97
CA GLN A 116 -12.42 1.91 3.22
C GLN A 116 -10.89 1.81 3.12
N LEU A 117 -10.15 2.83 3.54
CA LEU A 117 -8.69 2.88 3.31
C LEU A 117 -7.93 1.73 3.99
N GLU A 118 -8.41 1.24 5.13
CA GLU A 118 -7.80 0.10 5.81
C GLU A 118 -7.89 -1.19 4.99
N GLU A 119 -8.99 -1.40 4.28
CA GLU A 119 -9.17 -2.58 3.42
C GLU A 119 -8.21 -2.54 2.23
N VAL A 120 -8.04 -1.34 1.66
CA VAL A 120 -7.08 -1.11 0.57
C VAL A 120 -5.65 -1.36 1.04
N LEU A 121 -5.32 -0.96 2.27
CA LEU A 121 -4.01 -1.21 2.84
C LEU A 121 -3.76 -2.72 2.97
N VAL A 122 -4.75 -3.46 3.48
CA VAL A 122 -4.69 -4.93 3.55
C VAL A 122 -4.57 -5.54 2.16
N GLU A 123 -5.28 -5.03 1.14
CA GLU A 123 -5.14 -5.46 -0.25
C GLU A 123 -3.71 -5.22 -0.77
N ALA A 124 -3.13 -4.05 -0.50
CA ALA A 124 -1.77 -3.71 -0.91
C ALA A 124 -0.71 -4.58 -0.24
N GLU A 125 -0.86 -4.86 1.06
CA GLU A 125 0.01 -5.79 1.81
C GLU A 125 -0.12 -7.23 1.30
N ASN A 126 -1.35 -7.68 1.02
CA ASN A 126 -1.60 -8.99 0.43
C ASN A 126 -0.98 -9.11 -0.95
N GLU A 127 -1.03 -8.06 -1.77
CA GLU A 127 -0.39 -8.05 -3.10
C GLU A 127 1.12 -8.12 -2.99
N LEU A 128 1.74 -7.40 -2.04
CA LEU A 128 3.18 -7.53 -1.78
C LEU A 128 3.57 -8.95 -1.36
N GLY A 129 2.78 -9.56 -0.47
CA GLY A 129 2.96 -10.96 -0.05
C GLY A 129 2.71 -11.96 -1.18
N LEU A 130 1.74 -11.70 -2.04
CA LEU A 130 1.46 -12.49 -3.23
C LEU A 130 2.61 -12.38 -4.23
N ALA A 131 3.16 -11.19 -4.44
CA ALA A 131 4.31 -10.99 -5.32
C ALA A 131 5.50 -11.82 -4.83
N ALA A 132 5.78 -11.84 -3.53
CA ALA A 132 6.82 -12.68 -2.95
C ALA A 132 6.63 -14.18 -3.29
N LYS A 133 5.40 -14.69 -3.15
CA LYS A 133 5.05 -16.07 -3.50
C LYS A 133 5.11 -16.33 -5.01
N MET A 134 4.63 -15.40 -5.83
CA MET A 134 4.68 -15.49 -7.28
C MET A 134 6.12 -15.56 -7.79
N PHE A 135 7.03 -14.86 -7.11
CA PHE A 135 8.44 -14.93 -7.42
C PHE A 135 9.03 -16.33 -7.17
N GLU A 136 8.67 -16.93 -6.03
CA GLU A 136 9.05 -18.32 -5.70
C GLU A 136 8.43 -19.33 -6.68
N TRP A 137 7.14 -19.17 -7.00
CA TRP A 137 6.38 -20.09 -7.85
C TRP A 137 6.73 -19.98 -9.33
N LYS A 138 7.32 -18.86 -9.76
CA LYS A 138 7.68 -18.57 -11.15
C LYS A 138 6.52 -18.81 -12.12
N ALA A 139 5.34 -18.28 -11.77
CA ALA A 139 4.10 -18.51 -12.51
C ALA A 139 4.12 -18.02 -13.99
N TRP A 140 5.16 -17.28 -14.39
CA TRP A 140 5.39 -16.86 -15.77
C TRP A 140 6.09 -17.91 -16.65
N GLU A 141 6.56 -19.02 -16.06
CA GLU A 141 7.13 -20.13 -16.82
C GLU A 141 6.03 -20.92 -17.55
N PRO A 142 6.37 -21.62 -18.65
CA PRO A 142 5.44 -22.52 -19.31
C PRO A 142 4.91 -23.60 -18.35
N LEU A 143 3.76 -24.18 -18.69
CA LEU A 143 3.16 -25.27 -17.91
C LEU A 143 4.17 -26.39 -17.64
N GLN A 144 4.39 -26.70 -16.35
CA GLN A 144 5.29 -27.78 -15.91
C GLN A 144 4.81 -29.15 -16.41
N VAL A 145 3.50 -29.37 -16.42
CA VAL A 145 2.86 -30.61 -16.87
C VAL A 145 1.76 -30.28 -17.86
N GLN A 146 1.89 -30.82 -19.08
CA GLN A 146 0.82 -30.73 -20.08
C GLN A 146 -0.34 -31.64 -19.67
N PRO A 147 -1.60 -31.20 -19.86
CA PRO A 147 -2.74 -32.02 -19.52
C PRO A 147 -2.78 -33.29 -20.38
N PRO A 148 -3.21 -34.44 -19.84
CA PRO A 148 -3.57 -35.60 -20.64
C PRO A 148 -4.63 -35.25 -21.68
N LYS A 149 -4.58 -35.91 -22.85
CA LYS A 149 -5.41 -35.58 -24.01
C LYS A 149 -6.92 -35.48 -23.71
N ASP A 150 -7.43 -36.30 -22.80
CA ASP A 150 -8.86 -36.37 -22.48
C ASP A 150 -9.25 -35.67 -21.16
N GLN A 151 -8.32 -35.04 -20.44
CA GLN A 151 -8.56 -34.45 -19.11
C GLN A 151 -9.66 -33.37 -19.11
N TRP A 152 -9.64 -32.49 -20.12
CA TRP A 152 -10.56 -31.35 -20.24
C TRP A 152 -11.66 -31.59 -21.26
N LYS A 153 -11.86 -32.84 -21.68
CA LYS A 153 -12.95 -33.20 -22.60
C LYS A 153 -14.25 -33.31 -21.81
N ASN A 154 -15.17 -32.37 -22.03
CA ASN A 154 -16.49 -32.42 -21.43
C ASN A 154 -17.27 -33.63 -21.97
N PRO A 155 -17.78 -34.54 -21.12
CA PRO A 155 -18.61 -35.68 -21.57
C PRO A 155 -19.92 -35.26 -22.23
N PHE A 156 -20.37 -34.01 -22.01
CA PHE A 156 -21.60 -33.44 -22.58
C PHE A 156 -21.34 -32.52 -23.78
N SER A 157 -20.09 -32.42 -24.25
CA SER A 157 -19.77 -31.67 -25.46
C SER A 157 -20.37 -32.40 -26.67
N VAL A 158 -21.38 -31.78 -27.28
CA VAL A 158 -21.81 -32.13 -28.64
C VAL A 158 -20.76 -31.57 -29.59
N ASP A 159 -20.17 -32.44 -30.41
CA ASP A 159 -19.21 -32.02 -31.43
C ASP A 159 -19.96 -31.30 -32.55
N THR A 160 -20.08 -29.98 -32.46
CA THR A 160 -20.82 -29.13 -33.41
C THR A 160 -20.19 -29.13 -34.80
N SER A 161 -18.98 -29.68 -34.97
CA SER A 161 -18.34 -29.84 -36.27
C SER A 161 -18.96 -30.96 -37.12
N LYS A 162 -19.59 -31.97 -36.50
CA LYS A 162 -20.22 -33.09 -37.21
C LYS A 162 -21.62 -32.80 -37.75
N SER A 163 -22.33 -31.83 -37.19
CA SER A 163 -23.73 -31.53 -37.53
C SER A 163 -23.91 -30.58 -38.72
N LEU A 164 -22.83 -30.14 -39.38
CA LEU A 164 -22.89 -29.16 -40.48
C LEU A 164 -22.81 -29.79 -41.88
N ASN A 165 -22.75 -31.11 -41.98
CA ASN A 165 -22.57 -31.84 -43.25
C ASN A 165 -23.68 -32.88 -43.56
N GLU A 166 -24.85 -32.80 -42.92
CA GLU A 166 -26.05 -33.59 -43.27
C GLU A 166 -27.17 -32.69 -43.83
#